data_AF-A0A7S2NSN4-F1
#
_entry.id   AF-A0A7S2NSN4-F1
#
_cell.length_a   1.000
_cell.length_b   1.000
_cell.length_c   1.000
_cell.angle_alpha   90.00
_cell.angle_beta   90.00
_cell.angle_gamma   90.00
#
_symmetry.space_group_name_H-M   'P 1'
#
loop_
_entity.id
_entity.type
_entity.pdbx_description
1 polymer ?
#
loop_
_entity_poly.entity_id
_entity_poly.type
_entity_poly.pdbx_seq_one_letter_code
_entity_poly.pdbx_strand_id
1 'polypeptide(L)'
;IHCSAEFAATGNPSCQLATYAGGWRCCEHDVFLVDTDTECRDPRCSEKPVDEVVMKFTYYYEDGTPSTRSLEPAACCDVTGTTQGFENIEYDIPRCPLGAKPAECVHVVETVQPLGYFKGSRKSRHARHAGSDLVDLVFAAPHLHVAGLSIVLIDDVSNHTICEVHATPDNTGGVAYGHGSAAGDEKGYLVGLSTCRWGGKTAQRFRRD
;
A
#
# COMPACT_ATOMS: atom_id res chain seq x y z
N ILE A 1 15.58 5.63 -8.09
CA ILE A 1 14.63 5.92 -7.01
C ILE A 1 13.94 7.23 -7.32
N HIS A 2 12.64 7.19 -7.57
CA HIS A 2 11.85 8.36 -7.93
C HIS A 2 10.87 8.69 -6.81
N CYS A 3 11.27 9.43 -5.78
CA CYS A 3 10.31 9.96 -4.80
C CYS A 3 9.78 11.33 -5.22
N SER A 4 8.59 11.70 -4.72
CA SER A 4 8.13 13.10 -4.72
C SER A 4 9.16 13.99 -4.00
N ALA A 5 9.19 15.28 -4.36
CA ALA A 5 10.13 16.22 -3.76
C ALA A 5 9.89 16.39 -2.26
N GLU A 6 8.62 16.42 -1.84
CA GLU A 6 8.22 16.50 -0.44
C GLU A 6 8.69 15.26 0.34
N PHE A 7 8.48 14.05 -0.21
CA PHE A 7 8.87 12.82 0.47
C PHE A 7 10.39 12.63 0.52
N ALA A 8 11.09 12.93 -0.56
CA ALA A 8 12.55 12.91 -0.58
C ALA A 8 13.15 13.84 0.49
N ALA A 9 12.54 15.00 0.74
CA ALA A 9 12.98 15.95 1.74
C ALA A 9 12.82 15.44 3.19
N THR A 10 11.96 14.44 3.44
CA THR A 10 11.86 13.80 4.76
C THR A 10 13.10 12.99 5.14
N GLY A 11 13.95 12.67 4.16
CA GLY A 11 15.11 11.80 4.36
C GLY A 11 14.74 10.34 4.58
N ASN A 12 13.52 9.92 4.22
CA ASN A 12 13.11 8.52 4.34
C ASN A 12 14.06 7.60 3.55
N PRO A 13 14.53 6.48 4.14
CA PRO A 13 15.44 5.53 3.49
C PRO A 13 14.97 5.01 2.13
N SER A 14 13.66 4.88 1.94
CA SER A 14 13.05 4.45 0.68
C SER A 14 13.37 5.38 -0.50
N CYS A 15 13.78 6.63 -0.25
CA CYS A 15 14.06 7.61 -1.28
C CYS A 15 15.51 7.65 -1.77
N GLN A 16 16.43 6.93 -1.14
CA GLN A 16 17.85 6.95 -1.54
C GLN A 16 18.48 5.56 -1.40
N LEU A 17 19.12 5.10 -2.48
CA LEU A 17 19.68 3.75 -2.50
C LEU A 17 20.79 3.56 -1.46
N ALA A 18 21.52 4.63 -1.17
CA ALA A 18 22.59 4.64 -0.17
C ALA A 18 22.09 4.46 1.27
N THR A 19 20.82 4.74 1.54
CA THR A 19 20.23 4.63 2.88
C THR A 19 19.13 3.56 2.96
N TYR A 20 18.63 3.08 1.83
CA TYR A 20 17.66 1.99 1.75
C TYR A 20 18.19 0.73 2.42
N ALA A 21 17.42 0.20 3.35
CA ALA A 21 17.75 -1.01 4.10
C ALA A 21 16.74 -2.15 3.85
N GLY A 22 15.71 -1.90 3.04
CA GLY A 22 14.76 -2.93 2.62
C GLY A 22 15.42 -3.96 1.70
N GLY A 23 14.96 -5.20 1.77
CA GLY A 23 15.46 -6.27 0.90
C GLY A 23 14.82 -6.24 -0.49
N TRP A 24 13.54 -5.87 -0.58
CA TRP A 24 12.79 -5.89 -1.84
C TRP A 24 11.92 -4.64 -1.93
N ARG A 25 12.06 -3.92 -3.05
CA ARG A 25 11.24 -2.75 -3.38
C ARG A 25 10.24 -3.10 -4.47
N CYS A 26 8.96 -2.96 -4.16
CA CYS A 26 7.85 -3.15 -5.09
C CYS A 26 7.41 -1.80 -5.68
N CYS A 27 6.54 -1.85 -6.70
CA CYS A 27 5.70 -0.74 -7.17
C CYS A 27 6.30 0.35 -8.08
N GLU A 28 7.54 0.23 -8.57
CA GLU A 28 8.05 1.05 -9.69
C GLU A 28 8.23 0.22 -10.98
N HIS A 29 8.29 0.89 -12.15
CA HIS A 29 8.92 0.27 -13.33
C HIS A 29 10.41 0.08 -13.01
N ASP A 30 10.99 -1.05 -13.43
CA ASP A 30 12.35 -1.47 -13.09
C ASP A 30 12.54 -1.76 -11.59
N VAL A 31 11.78 -2.76 -11.10
CA VAL A 31 12.00 -3.38 -9.77
C VAL A 31 13.48 -3.72 -9.58
N PHE A 32 14.08 -3.14 -8.55
CA PHE A 32 15.42 -3.53 -8.12
C PHE A 32 15.31 -4.18 -6.75
N LEU A 33 15.70 -5.45 -6.70
CA LEU A 33 16.12 -6.08 -5.47
C LEU A 33 17.48 -5.45 -5.15
N VAL A 34 17.55 -4.63 -4.10
CA VAL A 34 18.87 -4.30 -3.55
C VAL A 34 19.36 -5.59 -2.96
N ASP A 35 20.24 -6.27 -3.69
CA ASP A 35 21.03 -7.34 -3.13
C ASP A 35 21.81 -6.69 -1.99
N THR A 36 21.31 -6.84 -0.75
CA THR A 36 22.01 -6.36 0.46
C THR A 36 23.42 -6.93 0.53
N ASP A 37 23.62 -7.98 -0.26
CA ASP A 37 24.87 -8.55 -0.64
C ASP A 37 25.27 -7.96 -2.00
N THR A 38 26.22 -7.03 -2.01
CA THR A 38 27.18 -6.91 -3.13
C THR A 38 27.94 -8.23 -3.41
N GLU A 39 27.51 -9.37 -2.84
CA GLU A 39 28.21 -10.64 -2.60
C GLU A 39 27.30 -11.84 -2.93
N CYS A 40 27.28 -12.27 -4.19
CA CYS A 40 27.49 -13.69 -4.42
C CYS A 40 28.99 -13.86 -4.66
N ARG A 41 29.67 -14.57 -3.75
CA ARG A 41 31.10 -14.85 -3.91
C ARG A 41 31.36 -15.69 -5.17
N ASP A 42 30.40 -16.52 -5.58
CA ASP A 42 30.41 -17.27 -6.83
C ASP A 42 29.72 -16.48 -7.98
N PRO A 43 30.38 -16.27 -9.13
CA PRO A 43 29.80 -15.71 -10.35
C PRO A 43 28.50 -16.37 -10.86
N ARG A 44 28.18 -17.58 -10.39
CA ARG A 44 26.96 -18.34 -10.76
C ARG A 44 25.85 -18.26 -9.71
N CYS A 45 26.07 -17.56 -8.60
CA CYS A 45 25.13 -17.47 -7.48
C CYS A 45 24.65 -18.83 -6.94
N SER A 46 25.51 -19.87 -7.02
CA SER A 46 25.14 -21.25 -6.66
C SER A 46 24.91 -21.47 -5.16
N GLU A 47 25.27 -20.47 -4.34
CA GLU A 47 25.11 -20.43 -2.89
C GLU A 47 23.73 -19.93 -2.45
N LYS A 48 22.94 -19.33 -3.37
CA LYS A 48 21.61 -18.84 -3.02
C LYS A 48 20.62 -20.01 -2.97
N PRO A 49 19.86 -20.19 -1.87
CA PRO A 49 18.78 -21.16 -1.82
C PRO A 49 17.76 -20.84 -2.91
N VAL A 50 17.31 -21.87 -3.64
CA VAL A 50 16.16 -21.76 -4.54
C VAL A 50 14.93 -21.90 -3.66
N ASP A 51 14.19 -20.80 -3.49
CA ASP A 51 12.88 -20.84 -2.85
C ASP A 51 11.82 -21.22 -3.89
N GLU A 52 11.05 -22.26 -3.59
CA GLU A 52 9.86 -22.62 -4.37
C GLU A 52 8.63 -22.03 -3.70
N VAL A 53 8.00 -21.05 -4.35
CA VAL A 53 6.77 -20.40 -3.88
C VAL A 53 5.58 -21.00 -4.63
N VAL A 54 4.64 -21.59 -3.91
CA VAL A 54 3.39 -22.12 -4.47
C VAL A 54 2.24 -21.17 -4.12
N MET A 55 1.60 -20.58 -5.14
CA MET A 55 0.44 -19.71 -4.97
C MET A 55 -0.84 -20.39 -5.44
N LYS A 56 -1.90 -20.31 -4.62
CA LYS A 56 -3.26 -20.72 -5.00
C LYS A 56 -4.17 -19.50 -5.01
N PHE A 57 -4.73 -19.19 -6.17
CA PHE A 57 -5.75 -18.16 -6.31
C PHE A 57 -7.13 -18.81 -6.37
N THR A 58 -8.08 -18.27 -5.60
CA THR A 58 -9.49 -18.66 -5.66
C THR A 58 -10.29 -17.42 -6.05
N TYR A 59 -10.94 -17.48 -7.21
CA TYR A 59 -11.77 -16.39 -7.71
C TYR A 59 -13.24 -16.73 -7.53
N TYR A 60 -13.99 -15.78 -6.98
CA TYR A 60 -15.44 -15.82 -6.94
C TYR A 60 -15.96 -14.77 -7.91
N TYR A 61 -16.94 -15.15 -8.73
CA TYR A 61 -17.55 -14.25 -9.70
C TYR A 61 -19.05 -14.49 -9.77
N GLU A 62 -19.77 -13.46 -10.20
CA GLU A 62 -21.20 -13.50 -10.47
C GLU A 62 -21.45 -13.00 -11.89
N ASP A 63 -22.52 -13.49 -12.53
CA ASP A 63 -22.90 -13.03 -13.85
C ASP A 63 -23.31 -11.54 -13.81
N GLY A 64 -22.83 -10.79 -14.80
CA GLY A 64 -23.20 -9.40 -14.98
C GLY A 64 -24.68 -9.26 -15.37
N THR A 65 -25.36 -8.30 -14.76
CA THR A 65 -26.70 -7.86 -15.18
C THR A 65 -26.59 -6.52 -15.89
N PRO A 66 -27.64 -6.05 -16.62
CA PRO A 66 -27.67 -4.69 -17.15
C PRO A 66 -27.52 -3.59 -16.07
N SER A 67 -27.79 -3.91 -14.80
CA SER A 67 -27.55 -3.03 -13.65
C SER A 67 -26.15 -3.10 -13.05
N THR A 68 -25.32 -4.08 -13.45
CA THR A 68 -23.94 -4.19 -12.98
C THR A 68 -23.13 -3.02 -13.53
N ARG A 69 -22.50 -2.27 -12.63
CA ARG A 69 -21.68 -1.09 -12.98
C ARG A 69 -20.22 -1.50 -13.05
N SER A 70 -19.50 -0.95 -14.03
CA SER A 70 -18.05 -1.13 -14.13
C SER A 70 -17.37 -0.55 -12.90
N LEU A 71 -16.41 -1.29 -12.37
CA LEU A 71 -15.45 -0.78 -11.41
C LEU A 71 -14.27 -0.18 -12.16
N GLU A 72 -13.72 0.88 -11.60
CA GLU A 72 -12.46 1.44 -12.03
C GLU A 72 -11.55 1.57 -10.79
N PRO A 73 -10.23 1.36 -10.96
CA PRO A 73 -9.30 1.72 -9.90
C PRO A 73 -9.38 3.22 -9.62
N ALA A 74 -9.11 3.63 -8.38
CA ALA A 74 -8.73 5.01 -8.10
C ALA A 74 -7.23 5.20 -8.37
N ALA A 75 -6.80 6.43 -8.64
CA ALA A 75 -5.37 6.75 -8.78
C ALA A 75 -4.74 7.27 -7.48
N CYS A 76 -5.56 7.48 -6.45
CA CYS A 76 -5.12 7.63 -5.07
C CYS A 76 -4.90 6.22 -4.44
N CYS A 77 -4.42 6.05 -3.22
CA CYS A 77 -4.23 7.00 -2.14
C CYS A 77 -2.90 6.67 -1.47
N ASP A 78 -1.85 7.40 -1.84
CA ASP A 78 -0.48 7.17 -1.37
C ASP A 78 -0.07 8.20 -0.32
N VAL A 79 0.38 7.71 0.84
CA VAL A 79 0.87 8.53 1.96
C VAL A 79 2.21 9.20 1.68
N THR A 80 2.88 8.85 0.59
CA THR A 80 4.21 9.39 0.28
C THR A 80 4.19 10.56 -0.72
N GLY A 81 3.02 11.02 -1.15
CA GLY A 81 2.95 12.20 -2.01
C GLY A 81 1.54 12.76 -2.16
N THR A 82 1.47 14.06 -2.41
CA THR A 82 0.24 14.71 -2.90
C THR A 82 0.16 14.69 -4.42
N THR A 83 1.28 14.37 -5.07
CA THR A 83 1.41 14.17 -6.51
C THR A 83 0.93 12.79 -6.90
N GLN A 84 0.25 12.73 -8.03
CA GLN A 84 -0.01 11.48 -8.73
C GLN A 84 1.08 11.32 -9.79
N GLY A 85 1.98 10.34 -9.63
CA GLY A 85 2.96 9.96 -10.66
C GLY A 85 3.44 8.51 -10.54
N PHE A 86 4.38 8.14 -11.42
CA PHE A 86 5.23 6.96 -11.21
C PHE A 86 6.33 7.35 -10.22
N GLU A 87 5.98 7.31 -8.94
CA GLU A 87 6.87 7.64 -7.83
C GLU A 87 6.93 6.46 -6.84
N ASN A 88 7.92 6.48 -5.95
CA ASN A 88 8.07 5.54 -4.87
C ASN A 88 6.93 5.74 -3.88
N ILE A 89 6.15 4.69 -3.63
CA ILE A 89 5.01 4.70 -2.71
C ILE A 89 5.27 3.90 -1.42
N GLU A 90 6.51 3.49 -1.20
CA GLU A 90 6.91 2.74 -0.01
C GLU A 90 7.49 3.69 1.04
N TYR A 91 6.97 3.65 2.27
CA TYR A 91 7.56 4.33 3.42
C TYR A 91 8.30 3.33 4.31
N ASP A 92 9.62 3.48 4.40
CA ASP A 92 10.43 2.67 5.31
C ASP A 92 10.37 3.25 6.72
N ILE A 93 10.03 2.41 7.70
CA ILE A 93 10.08 2.79 9.12
C ILE A 93 11.55 2.73 9.59
N PRO A 94 12.19 3.87 9.94
CA PRO A 94 13.54 3.86 10.46
C PRO A 94 13.62 3.09 11.78
N ARG A 95 14.78 2.46 12.04
CA ARG A 95 15.02 1.82 13.33
C ARG A 95 14.97 2.88 14.44
N CYS A 96 14.23 2.58 15.50
CA CYS A 96 14.14 3.48 16.65
C CYS A 96 15.52 3.65 17.34
N PRO A 97 15.87 4.87 17.81
CA PRO A 97 17.11 5.09 18.54
C PRO A 97 17.25 4.19 19.77
N LEU A 98 18.48 3.79 20.08
CA LEU A 98 18.77 2.95 21.24
C LEU A 98 18.33 3.67 22.53
N GLY A 99 17.49 3.00 23.32
CA GLY A 99 16.98 3.51 24.60
C GLY A 99 15.80 4.47 24.50
N ALA A 100 15.34 4.81 23.28
CA ALA A 100 14.10 5.58 23.09
C ALA A 100 12.89 4.78 23.57
N LYS A 101 11.87 5.49 24.06
CA LYS A 101 10.61 4.86 24.48
C LYS A 101 9.80 4.47 23.24
N PRO A 102 8.98 3.41 23.29
CA PRO A 102 8.16 3.00 22.14
C PRO A 102 7.31 4.12 21.54
N ALA A 103 6.75 5.01 22.38
CA ALA A 103 5.95 6.15 21.91
C ALA A 103 6.76 7.20 21.12
N GLU A 104 8.08 7.26 21.31
CA GLU A 104 8.99 8.13 20.58
C GLU A 104 9.42 7.50 19.24
N CYS A 105 9.06 6.24 19.00
CA CYS A 105 9.36 5.48 17.80
C CYS A 105 8.20 5.43 16.79
N VAL A 106 7.08 6.10 17.07
CA VAL A 106 5.89 6.05 16.21
C VAL A 106 6.03 7.09 15.10
N HIS A 107 5.92 6.61 13.86
CA HIS A 107 5.89 7.45 12.67
C HIS A 107 4.45 7.57 12.19
N VAL A 108 4.01 8.81 11.93
CA VAL A 108 2.70 9.09 11.32
C VAL A 108 2.96 9.91 10.07
N VAL A 109 2.36 9.49 8.97
CA VAL A 109 2.46 10.14 7.67
C VAL A 109 1.06 10.22 7.09
N GLU A 110 0.73 11.38 6.54
CA GLU A 110 -0.57 11.66 5.95
C GLU A 110 -0.42 12.51 4.70
N THR A 111 -1.30 12.28 3.74
CA THR A 111 -1.41 13.07 2.51
C THR A 111 -2.87 13.14 2.11
N VAL A 112 -3.17 14.12 1.27
CA VAL A 112 -4.48 14.26 0.63
C VAL A 112 -4.26 14.19 -0.87
N GLN A 113 -5.02 13.33 -1.54
CA GLN A 113 -4.99 13.15 -2.99
C GLN A 113 -6.42 13.14 -3.55
N PRO A 114 -6.65 13.72 -4.74
CA PRO A 114 -7.92 13.55 -5.43
C PRO A 114 -8.10 12.09 -5.87
N LEU A 115 -9.35 11.63 -6.00
CA LEU A 115 -9.66 10.27 -6.47
C LEU A 115 -9.40 10.11 -7.98
N GLY A 116 -9.48 11.21 -8.72
CA GLY A 116 -9.34 11.27 -10.17
C GLY A 116 -7.96 10.79 -10.65
N TYR A 117 -7.92 10.31 -11.88
CA TYR A 117 -6.73 9.72 -12.47
C TYR A 117 -5.63 10.73 -12.85
N PHE A 118 -4.38 10.24 -12.84
CA PHE A 118 -3.21 10.91 -13.41
C PHE A 118 -3.55 11.56 -14.75
N LYS A 119 -3.10 12.81 -14.94
CA LYS A 119 -3.07 13.45 -16.25
C LYS A 119 -2.15 12.65 -17.18
N GLY A 120 -2.72 11.75 -17.99
CA GLY A 120 -1.96 10.89 -18.90
C GLY A 120 -1.99 9.39 -18.60
N SER A 121 -2.63 8.94 -17.52
CA SER A 121 -2.99 7.53 -17.40
C SER A 121 -3.86 7.13 -18.60
N ARG A 122 -3.65 5.91 -19.12
CA ARG A 122 -4.49 5.38 -20.21
C ARG A 122 -5.90 5.25 -19.68
N LYS A 123 -6.72 6.29 -19.86
CA LYS A 123 -8.17 6.16 -19.87
C LYS A 123 -8.46 4.96 -20.75
N SER A 124 -9.29 4.03 -20.28
CA SER A 124 -9.95 3.11 -21.19
C SER A 124 -10.47 3.94 -22.36
N ARG A 125 -10.31 3.48 -23.61
CA ARG A 125 -10.78 4.23 -24.80
C ARG A 125 -12.28 4.60 -24.72
N HIS A 126 -13.01 3.99 -23.78
CA HIS A 126 -14.41 4.21 -23.47
C HIS A 126 -14.68 5.09 -22.23
N ALA A 127 -13.66 5.41 -21.43
CA ALA A 127 -13.80 6.24 -20.22
C ALA A 127 -13.85 7.73 -20.60
N ARG A 128 -15.06 8.29 -20.69
CA ARG A 128 -15.32 9.72 -20.96
C ARG A 128 -15.52 10.53 -19.68
N HIS A 129 -14.95 10.08 -18.55
CA HIS A 129 -15.22 10.71 -17.27
C HIS A 129 -14.56 12.09 -17.13
N ALA A 130 -15.32 13.04 -16.58
CA ALA A 130 -14.85 14.37 -16.17
C ALA A 130 -14.40 14.34 -14.71
N GLY A 131 -13.52 15.27 -14.28
CA GLY A 131 -13.12 15.40 -12.87
C GLY A 131 -14.33 15.64 -11.95
N SER A 132 -15.32 16.39 -12.44
CA SER A 132 -16.56 16.66 -11.70
C SER A 132 -17.54 15.48 -11.64
N ASP A 133 -17.24 14.33 -12.27
CA ASP A 133 -18.13 13.17 -12.20
C ASP A 133 -18.17 12.62 -10.77
N LEU A 134 -19.33 12.07 -10.39
CA LEU A 134 -19.48 11.39 -9.11
C LEU A 134 -19.15 9.90 -9.25
N VAL A 135 -18.42 9.37 -8.27
CA VAL A 135 -18.05 7.96 -8.15
C VAL A 135 -18.43 7.41 -6.78
N ASP A 136 -18.81 6.14 -6.73
CA ASP A 136 -19.08 5.44 -5.47
C ASP A 136 -17.82 4.67 -5.05
N LEU A 137 -17.34 4.91 -3.84
CA LEU A 137 -16.26 4.12 -3.26
C LEU A 137 -16.85 2.82 -2.70
N VAL A 138 -16.55 1.70 -3.37
CA VAL A 138 -17.11 0.38 -3.04
C VAL A 138 -16.08 -0.58 -2.46
N PHE A 139 -14.80 -0.27 -2.60
CA PHE A 139 -13.70 -1.13 -2.16
C PHE A 139 -12.45 -0.30 -1.88
N ALA A 140 -11.79 -0.58 -0.76
CA ALA A 140 -10.45 -0.08 -0.45
C ALA A 140 -9.63 -1.22 0.16
N ALA A 141 -8.42 -1.42 -0.37
CA ALA A 141 -7.46 -2.38 0.15
C ALA A 141 -6.33 -1.60 0.84
N PRO A 142 -6.19 -1.69 2.17
CA PRO A 142 -5.03 -1.14 2.85
C PRO A 142 -3.77 -1.88 2.42
N HIS A 143 -2.67 -1.16 2.30
CA HIS A 143 -1.36 -1.71 1.96
C HIS A 143 -0.38 -1.38 3.08
N LEU A 144 -0.04 -2.37 3.90
CA LEU A 144 0.94 -2.28 4.98
C LEU A 144 1.85 -3.51 4.96
N HIS A 145 3.05 -3.34 5.51
CA HIS A 145 4.02 -4.42 5.70
C HIS A 145 4.40 -4.54 7.18
N VAL A 146 5.49 -5.27 7.46
CA VAL A 146 6.07 -5.44 8.79
C VAL A 146 6.26 -4.08 9.46
N ALA A 147 5.94 -4.01 10.76
CA ALA A 147 5.92 -2.80 11.60
C ALA A 147 4.79 -1.80 11.31
N GLY A 148 3.92 -2.04 10.33
CA GLY A 148 2.69 -1.28 10.16
C GLY A 148 1.73 -1.47 11.33
N LEU A 149 1.32 -0.37 11.97
CA LEU A 149 0.40 -0.41 13.12
C LEU A 149 -1.05 -0.14 12.72
N SER A 150 -1.27 0.79 11.80
CA SER A 150 -2.60 1.18 11.33
C SER A 150 -2.52 1.92 10.01
N ILE A 151 -3.62 1.93 9.27
CA ILE A 151 -3.82 2.82 8.13
C ILE A 151 -5.29 3.27 8.10
N VAL A 152 -5.49 4.54 7.80
CA VAL A 152 -6.79 5.21 7.87
C VAL A 152 -7.05 5.90 6.53
N LEU A 153 -8.23 5.67 5.97
CA LEU A 153 -8.76 6.42 4.84
C LEU A 153 -9.78 7.41 5.36
N ILE A 154 -9.58 8.69 5.06
CA ILE A 154 -10.39 9.80 5.56
C ILE A 154 -10.92 10.58 4.36
N ASP A 155 -12.17 11.02 4.44
CA ASP A 155 -12.69 12.07 3.56
C ASP A 155 -12.16 13.43 4.05
N ASP A 156 -11.24 14.03 3.32
CA ASP A 156 -10.63 15.31 3.68
C ASP A 156 -11.65 16.47 3.76
N VAL A 157 -12.75 16.40 2.99
CA VAL A 157 -13.77 17.46 2.97
C VAL A 157 -14.63 17.44 4.23
N SER A 158 -15.06 16.24 4.65
CA SER A 158 -15.92 16.08 5.84
C SER A 158 -15.16 15.74 7.12
N ASN A 159 -13.86 15.44 7.00
CA ASN A 159 -13.01 14.90 8.06
C ASN A 159 -13.57 13.61 8.70
N HIS A 160 -14.27 12.81 7.90
CA HIS A 160 -14.89 11.57 8.35
C HIS A 160 -14.01 10.38 7.99
N THR A 161 -13.73 9.51 8.97
CA THR A 161 -13.05 8.24 8.74
C THR A 161 -13.93 7.31 7.92
N ILE A 162 -13.48 6.99 6.71
CA ILE A 162 -14.17 6.08 5.79
C ILE A 162 -13.84 4.63 6.13
N CYS A 163 -12.56 4.35 6.35
CA CYS A 163 -12.02 3.02 6.63
C CYS A 163 -10.84 3.15 7.58
N GLU A 164 -10.74 2.24 8.54
CA GLU A 164 -9.59 2.12 9.42
C GLU A 164 -9.31 0.64 9.63
N VAL A 165 -8.03 0.27 9.55
CA VAL A 165 -7.54 -0.99 10.10
C VAL A 165 -6.36 -0.70 11.00
N HIS A 166 -6.27 -1.42 12.10
CA HIS A 166 -5.17 -1.30 13.07
C HIS A 166 -4.84 -2.66 13.69
N ALA A 167 -3.64 -2.76 14.25
CA ALA A 167 -3.17 -3.96 14.92
C ALA A 167 -3.82 -4.04 16.31
N THR A 168 -4.38 -5.21 16.62
CA THR A 168 -4.83 -5.55 17.98
C THR A 168 -4.18 -6.86 18.41
N PRO A 169 -4.00 -7.11 19.72
CA PRO A 169 -3.39 -8.36 20.20
C PRO A 169 -4.11 -9.64 19.76
N ASP A 170 -5.39 -9.54 19.42
CA ASP A 170 -6.25 -10.65 18.98
C ASP A 170 -6.54 -10.65 17.47
N ASN A 171 -5.86 -9.80 16.69
CA ASN A 171 -6.01 -9.65 15.23
C ASN A 171 -7.43 -9.26 14.76
N THR A 172 -8.28 -8.70 15.64
CA THR A 172 -9.63 -8.25 15.28
C THR A 172 -9.69 -6.85 14.67
N GLY A 173 -8.65 -6.02 14.82
CA GLY A 173 -8.59 -4.67 14.26
C GLY A 173 -8.29 -4.60 12.75
N GLY A 174 -8.08 -5.74 12.09
CA GLY A 174 -7.89 -5.82 10.64
C GLY A 174 -6.45 -5.70 10.15
N VAL A 175 -5.49 -5.40 11.02
CA VAL A 175 -4.07 -5.72 10.77
C VAL A 175 -3.71 -6.94 11.63
N ALA A 176 -3.39 -8.05 10.98
CA ALA A 176 -3.11 -9.31 11.66
C ALA A 176 -1.62 -9.62 11.64
N TYR A 177 -1.06 -9.91 12.80
CA TYR A 177 0.32 -10.39 12.96
C TYR A 177 0.34 -11.86 13.36
N GLY A 178 1.32 -12.59 12.82
CA GLY A 178 1.56 -13.98 13.19
C GLY A 178 2.13 -14.09 14.60
N HIS A 179 1.89 -15.24 15.24
CA HIS A 179 2.34 -15.53 16.61
C HIS A 179 3.19 -16.79 16.73
N GLY A 180 3.26 -17.59 15.68
CA GLY A 180 3.89 -18.89 15.65
C GLY A 180 5.10 -18.99 14.71
N SER A 181 5.30 -20.19 14.19
CA SER A 181 6.35 -20.54 13.22
C SER A 181 5.81 -21.34 12.04
N ALA A 182 4.48 -21.49 11.97
CA ALA A 182 3.82 -22.13 10.85
C ALA A 182 3.73 -21.16 9.66
N ALA A 183 3.66 -21.72 8.46
CA ALA A 183 3.47 -20.94 7.24
C ALA A 183 2.18 -20.11 7.31
N GLY A 184 2.28 -18.79 7.16
CA GLY A 184 1.16 -17.84 7.28
C GLY A 184 0.78 -17.47 8.72
N ASP A 185 1.59 -17.83 9.72
CA ASP A 185 1.47 -17.43 11.12
C ASP A 185 2.85 -17.09 11.71
N GLU A 186 3.77 -16.58 10.89
CA GLU A 186 5.15 -16.30 11.30
C GLU A 186 5.19 -15.15 12.30
N LYS A 187 5.76 -15.42 13.48
CA LYS A 187 5.84 -14.45 14.58
C LYS A 187 6.52 -13.16 14.14
N GLY A 188 5.80 -12.05 14.31
CA GLY A 188 6.31 -10.71 13.99
C GLY A 188 6.16 -10.30 12.53
N TYR A 189 5.61 -11.18 11.68
CA TYR A 189 5.23 -10.84 10.31
C TYR A 189 3.76 -10.44 10.25
N LEU A 190 3.44 -9.52 9.35
CA LEU A 190 2.07 -9.21 9.00
C LEU A 190 1.54 -10.34 8.12
N VAL A 191 0.50 -11.03 8.58
CA VAL A 191 -0.06 -12.24 7.96
C VAL A 191 -1.47 -12.05 7.42
N GLY A 192 -2.07 -10.88 7.67
CA GLY A 192 -3.38 -10.54 7.13
C GLY A 192 -3.71 -9.06 7.19
N LEU A 193 -4.44 -8.59 6.18
CA LEU A 193 -5.02 -7.26 6.12
C LEU A 193 -6.48 -7.35 5.70
N SER A 194 -7.37 -6.79 6.53
CA SER A 194 -8.78 -6.66 6.21
C SER A 194 -8.99 -5.57 5.16
N THR A 195 -9.84 -5.86 4.17
CA THR A 195 -10.27 -4.86 3.18
C THR A 195 -11.55 -4.18 3.64
N CYS A 196 -11.72 -2.90 3.31
CA CYS A 196 -12.99 -2.22 3.48
C CYS A 196 -13.84 -2.35 2.22
N ARG A 197 -15.12 -2.70 2.38
CA ARG A 197 -16.06 -2.95 1.28
C ARG A 197 -17.38 -2.28 1.58
N TRP A 198 -17.95 -1.61 0.59
CA TRP A 198 -19.24 -0.94 0.69
C TRP A 198 -20.11 -1.32 -0.51
N GLY A 199 -21.38 -1.63 -0.27
CA GLY A 199 -22.31 -2.09 -1.28
C GLY A 199 -23.57 -1.25 -1.31
N GLY A 200 -24.17 -1.11 -2.51
CA GLY A 200 -25.45 -0.43 -2.67
C GLY A 200 -25.47 0.97 -2.07
N LYS A 201 -26.33 1.20 -1.06
CA LYS A 201 -26.54 2.50 -0.43
C LYS A 201 -25.48 2.88 0.62
N THR A 202 -24.59 1.97 1.00
CA THR A 202 -23.54 2.25 2.00
C THR A 202 -22.25 2.76 1.36
N ALA A 203 -22.13 2.69 0.03
CA ALA A 203 -21.00 3.25 -0.69
C ALA A 203 -21.09 4.78 -0.66
N GLN A 204 -20.05 5.40 -0.12
CA GLN A 204 -19.94 6.86 -0.09
C GLN A 204 -19.66 7.37 -1.51
N ARG A 205 -20.26 8.51 -1.85
CA ARG A 205 -20.19 9.10 -3.18
C ARG A 205 -19.34 10.36 -3.16
N PHE A 206 -18.34 10.40 -4.01
CA PHE A 206 -17.35 11.47 -4.08
C PHE A 206 -17.31 12.07 -5.47
N ARG A 207 -16.91 13.35 -5.55
CA ARG A 207 -16.44 13.95 -6.79
C ARG A 207 -15.00 13.51 -7.03
N ARG A 208 -14.56 13.36 -8.28
CA ARG A 208 -13.20 12.85 -8.55
C ARG A 208 -12.11 13.88 -8.30
N ASP A 209 -12.41 15.17 -8.42
CA ASP A 209 -11.49 16.31 -8.28
C ASP A 209 -11.64 17.09 -6.97
#